data_AF-A0A397VC71-F1
#
_entry.id   AF-A0A397VC71-F1
#
_cell.length_a   1.000
_cell.length_b   1.000
_cell.length_c   1.000
_cell.angle_alpha   90.00
_cell.angle_beta   90.00
_cell.angle_gamma   90.00
#
_symmetry.space_group_name_H-M   'P 1'
#
loop_
_entity.id
_entity.type
_entity.pdbx_description
1 polymer ?
#
loop_
_entity_poly.entity_id
_entity_poly.type
_entity_poly.pdbx_seq_one_letter_code
_entity_poly.pdbx_strand_id
1 'polypeptide(L)'
;MKNIFLILNLLLFSLILQSHLTACGLYEPLAQYLNVSESEVPELLSNQKILIEGNRNLIPLLNSTIFGGSYIDIKANKLNINIVDMSQQGIITNNPAMKPYLKLLSFVQVKNSFDQLNFTFNQLNILEKNTMQSTTQ
;
A
#
# COMPACT_ATOMS: atom_id res chain seq x y z
N MET A 1 -50.14 4.69 -29.42
CA MET A 1 -48.90 5.46 -29.19
C MET A 1 -48.55 5.61 -27.70
N LYS A 2 -49.46 6.05 -26.82
CA LYS A 2 -49.20 6.25 -25.38
C LYS A 2 -48.63 5.01 -24.65
N ASN A 3 -49.13 3.81 -24.97
CA ASN A 3 -48.63 2.56 -24.39
C ASN A 3 -47.23 2.18 -24.88
N ILE A 4 -46.86 2.56 -26.12
CA ILE A 4 -45.50 2.31 -26.65
C ILE A 4 -44.49 3.20 -25.92
N PHE A 5 -44.83 4.47 -25.68
CA PHE A 5 -43.99 5.38 -24.87
C PHE A 5 -43.83 4.91 -23.43
N LEU A 6 -44.89 4.38 -22.82
CA LEU A 6 -44.83 3.81 -21.46
C LEU A 6 -43.88 2.61 -21.40
N ILE A 7 -43.98 1.68 -22.36
CA ILE A 7 -43.10 0.51 -22.46
C ILE A 7 -41.64 0.94 -22.69
N LEU A 8 -41.40 1.93 -23.55
CA LEU A 8 -40.05 2.44 -23.81
C LEU A 8 -39.42 3.09 -22.56
N ASN A 9 -40.19 3.86 -21.79
CA ASN A 9 -39.71 4.47 -20.54
C ASN A 9 -39.41 3.43 -19.47
N LEU A 10 -40.24 2.39 -19.35
CA LEU A 10 -39.99 1.26 -18.45
C LEU A 10 -38.73 0.49 -18.84
N LEU A 11 -38.50 0.28 -20.14
CA LEU A 11 -37.29 -0.37 -20.64
C LEU A 11 -36.05 0.46 -20.29
N LEU A 12 -36.05 1.77 -20.56
CA LEU A 12 -34.95 2.66 -20.23
C LEU A 12 -34.67 2.69 -18.72
N PHE A 13 -35.71 2.77 -17.89
CA PHE A 13 -35.58 2.72 -16.45
C PHE A 13 -34.96 1.39 -15.97
N SER A 14 -35.39 0.26 -16.55
CA SER A 14 -34.87 -1.06 -16.21
C SER A 14 -33.38 -1.21 -16.55
N LEU A 15 -32.94 -0.64 -17.68
CA LEU A 15 -31.54 -0.65 -18.11
C LEU A 15 -30.67 0.22 -17.20
N ILE A 16 -31.16 1.41 -16.81
CA ILE A 16 -30.48 2.28 -15.84
C ILE A 16 -30.35 1.55 -14.50
N LEU A 17 -31.43 0.92 -14.02
CA LEU A 17 -31.43 0.18 -12.76
C LEU A 17 -30.47 -1.01 -12.79
N GLN A 18 -30.45 -1.79 -13.87
CA GLN A 18 -29.51 -2.89 -14.06
C GLN A 18 -28.05 -2.41 -14.07
N SER A 19 -27.76 -1.25 -14.69
CA SER A 19 -26.41 -0.67 -14.70
C SER A 19 -25.94 -0.21 -13.31
N HIS A 20 -26.86 0.25 -12.45
CA HIS A 20 -26.55 0.58 -11.05
C HIS A 20 -26.38 -0.67 -10.20
N LEU A 21 -27.14 -1.74 -10.47
CA LEU A 21 -27.03 -3.01 -9.77
C LEU A 21 -25.74 -3.77 -10.11
N THR A 22 -25.24 -3.71 -11.35
CA THR A 22 -23.94 -4.30 -11.71
C THR A 22 -22.74 -3.50 -11.20
N ALA A 23 -22.92 -2.21 -10.89
CA ALA A 23 -21.93 -1.43 -10.15
C ALA A 23 -21.91 -1.76 -8.64
N CYS A 24 -23.04 -2.27 -8.11
CA CYS A 24 -23.14 -2.78 -6.74
C CYS A 24 -22.39 -4.12 -6.65
N GLY A 25 -21.43 -4.25 -5.74
CA GLY A 25 -20.64 -5.47 -5.57
C GLY A 25 -19.34 -5.51 -6.39
N LEU A 26 -19.06 -4.51 -7.25
CA LEU A 26 -17.82 -4.47 -8.03
C LEU A 26 -16.56 -4.41 -7.14
N TYR A 27 -16.71 -3.82 -5.95
CA TYR A 27 -15.64 -3.66 -4.98
C TYR A 27 -15.77 -4.60 -3.78
N GLU A 28 -16.80 -5.44 -3.71
CA GLU A 28 -17.07 -6.31 -2.56
C GLU A 28 -15.86 -7.16 -2.15
N PRO A 29 -15.12 -7.83 -3.07
CA PRO A 29 -13.96 -8.62 -2.67
C PRO A 29 -12.83 -7.77 -2.07
N LEU A 30 -12.62 -6.56 -2.61
CA LEU A 30 -11.59 -5.63 -2.12
C LEU A 30 -12.00 -5.01 -0.78
N ALA A 31 -13.28 -4.68 -0.63
CA ALA A 31 -13.86 -4.16 0.61
C ALA A 31 -13.71 -5.19 1.74
N GLN A 32 -14.02 -6.46 1.46
CA GLN A 32 -13.82 -7.57 2.41
C GLN A 32 -12.33 -7.76 2.75
N TYR A 33 -11.44 -7.78 1.75
CA TYR A 33 -10.00 -7.95 1.97
C TYR A 33 -9.40 -6.81 2.82
N LEU A 34 -9.80 -5.57 2.54
CA LEU A 34 -9.33 -4.40 3.27
C LEU A 34 -10.10 -4.18 4.58
N ASN A 35 -11.21 -4.87 4.80
CA ASN A 35 -12.13 -4.66 5.93
C ASN A 35 -12.58 -3.19 6.02
N VAL A 36 -13.12 -2.69 4.92
CA VAL A 36 -13.70 -1.34 4.74
C VAL A 36 -15.05 -1.45 4.03
N SER A 37 -15.83 -0.37 3.96
CA SER A 37 -17.04 -0.36 3.14
C SER A 37 -16.71 -0.35 1.63
N GLU A 38 -17.57 -0.94 0.80
CA GLU A 38 -17.40 -0.90 -0.66
C GLU A 38 -17.32 0.53 -1.22
N SER A 39 -18.01 1.48 -0.59
CA SER A 39 -17.98 2.89 -0.96
C SER A 39 -16.61 3.56 -0.76
N GLU A 40 -15.75 3.03 0.13
CA GLU A 40 -14.42 3.58 0.38
C GLU A 40 -13.38 3.11 -0.64
N VAL A 41 -13.60 1.93 -1.25
CA VAL A 41 -12.62 1.28 -2.13
C VAL A 41 -12.18 2.16 -3.31
N PRO A 42 -13.07 2.87 -4.05
CA PRO A 42 -12.65 3.74 -5.15
C PRO A 42 -11.63 4.80 -4.73
N GLU A 43 -11.85 5.45 -3.58
CA GLU A 43 -10.95 6.49 -3.06
C GLU A 43 -9.60 5.88 -2.64
N LEU A 44 -9.63 4.74 -1.94
CA LEU A 44 -8.42 4.03 -1.53
C LEU A 44 -7.57 3.61 -2.74
N LEU A 45 -8.18 3.13 -3.82
CA LEU A 45 -7.48 2.77 -5.05
C LEU A 45 -6.90 3.98 -5.79
N SER A 46 -7.62 5.12 -5.78
CA SER A 46 -7.11 6.37 -6.33
C SER A 46 -5.86 6.83 -5.56
N ASN A 47 -5.95 6.82 -4.22
CA ASN A 47 -4.86 7.20 -3.33
C ASN A 47 -3.67 6.23 -3.41
N GLN A 48 -3.92 4.92 -3.61
CA GLN A 48 -2.86 3.93 -3.77
C GLN A 48 -1.89 4.29 -4.92
N LYS A 49 -2.38 4.86 -6.02
CA LYS A 49 -1.52 5.28 -7.15
C LYS A 49 -0.53 6.37 -6.71
N ILE A 50 -1.01 7.34 -5.93
CA ILE A 50 -0.19 8.42 -5.37
C ILE A 50 0.83 7.86 -4.36
N LEU A 51 0.42 6.91 -3.51
CA LEU A 51 1.31 6.24 -2.57
C LEU A 51 2.40 5.42 -3.27
N ILE A 52 2.07 4.72 -4.36
CA ILE A 52 3.05 3.98 -5.18
C ILE A 52 4.07 4.93 -5.79
N GLU A 53 3.63 6.07 -6.34
CA GLU A 53 4.54 7.07 -6.89
C GLU A 53 5.43 7.70 -5.81
N GLY A 54 4.84 8.07 -4.68
CA GLY A 54 5.59 8.55 -3.51
C GLY A 54 6.62 7.53 -3.02
N ASN A 55 6.26 6.24 -2.98
CA ASN A 55 7.18 5.17 -2.59
C ASN A 55 8.32 4.99 -3.61
N ARG A 56 8.06 5.12 -4.92
CA ARG A 56 9.11 5.09 -5.95
C ARG A 56 10.13 6.22 -5.77
N ASN A 57 9.67 7.41 -5.37
CA ASN A 57 10.55 8.54 -5.07
C ASN A 57 11.27 8.38 -3.72
N LEU A 58 10.63 7.71 -2.76
CA LEU A 58 11.20 7.45 -1.44
C LEU A 58 12.34 6.44 -1.47
N ILE A 59 12.17 5.31 -2.17
CA ILE A 59 13.11 4.16 -2.12
C ILE A 59 14.58 4.58 -2.32
N PRO A 60 14.94 5.40 -3.32
CA PRO A 60 16.33 5.83 -3.53
C PRO A 60 16.93 6.64 -2.37
N LEU A 61 16.10 7.19 -1.49
CA LEU A 61 16.50 8.01 -0.35
C LEU A 61 16.71 7.19 0.93
N LEU A 62 16.29 5.92 0.94
CA LEU A 62 16.37 5.05 2.11
C LEU A 62 17.77 4.46 2.26
N ASN A 63 18.64 5.17 2.99
CA ASN A 63 19.93 4.64 3.43
C ASN A 63 19.74 3.43 4.37
N SER A 64 20.30 2.28 4.01
CA SER A 64 20.13 0.99 4.69
C SER A 64 20.71 0.93 6.11
N THR A 65 21.60 1.86 6.48
CA THR A 65 22.14 1.97 7.85
C THR A 65 21.23 2.77 8.79
N ILE A 66 20.38 3.65 8.23
CA ILE A 66 19.50 4.56 8.98
C ILE A 66 18.06 4.05 9.01
N PHE A 67 17.60 3.49 7.89
CA PHE A 67 16.23 3.08 7.67
C PHE A 67 16.07 1.56 7.69
N GLY A 68 14.95 1.10 8.23
CA GLY A 68 14.50 -0.30 8.24
C GLY A 68 13.55 -0.65 7.10
N GLY A 69 13.58 0.13 6.02
CA GLY A 69 12.66 0.01 4.87
C GLY A 69 11.39 0.86 5.02
N SER A 70 10.48 0.68 4.06
CA SER A 70 9.18 1.36 4.00
C SER A 70 8.08 0.41 3.53
N TYR A 71 6.83 0.77 3.81
CA TYR A 71 5.66 0.06 3.28
C TYR A 71 4.47 1.00 3.10
N ILE A 72 3.60 0.65 2.15
CA ILE A 72 2.36 1.36 1.90
C ILE A 72 1.27 0.74 2.78
N ASP A 73 0.61 1.58 3.58
CA ASP A 73 -0.64 1.25 4.25
C ASP A 73 -1.77 1.93 3.48
N ILE A 74 -2.44 1.16 2.63
CA ILE A 74 -3.54 1.65 1.80
C ILE A 74 -4.70 2.13 2.69
N LYS A 75 -4.99 1.43 3.78
CA LYS A 75 -6.14 1.73 4.66
C LYS A 75 -5.91 3.01 5.45
N ALA A 76 -4.70 3.18 5.97
CA ALA A 76 -4.32 4.42 6.64
C ALA A 76 -4.06 5.57 5.66
N ASN A 77 -3.97 5.29 4.36
CA ASN A 77 -3.52 6.22 3.33
C ASN A 77 -2.14 6.82 3.66
N LYS A 78 -1.20 5.95 4.06
CA LYS A 78 0.14 6.34 4.51
C LYS A 78 1.25 5.55 3.85
N LEU A 79 2.38 6.23 3.65
CA LEU A 79 3.67 5.65 3.37
C LEU A 79 4.46 5.62 4.69
N ASN A 80 4.53 4.43 5.28
CA ASN A 80 5.23 4.22 6.54
C ASN A 80 6.73 4.00 6.28
N ILE A 81 7.56 4.67 7.06
CA ILE A 81 9.01 4.67 6.94
C ILE A 81 9.58 4.21 8.28
N ASN A 82 10.24 3.06 8.28
CA ASN A 82 10.91 2.54 9.45
C ASN A 82 12.26 3.24 9.60
N ILE A 83 12.51 3.88 10.74
CA ILE A 83 13.73 4.65 11.00
C ILE A 83 14.31 4.28 12.36
N VAL A 84 15.63 4.15 12.46
CA VAL A 84 16.28 3.81 13.74
C VAL A 84 16.29 5.01 14.69
N ASP A 85 16.55 6.20 14.15
CA ASP A 85 16.62 7.45 14.90
C ASP A 85 15.73 8.51 14.24
N MET A 86 14.67 8.90 14.94
CA MET A 86 13.70 9.91 14.49
C MET A 86 14.33 11.28 14.21
N SER A 87 15.49 11.59 14.81
CA SER A 87 16.21 12.84 14.51
C SER A 87 16.59 12.97 13.02
N GLN A 88 16.69 11.84 12.32
CA GLN A 88 17.10 11.76 10.92
C GLN A 88 15.93 11.83 9.92
N GLN A 89 14.68 11.97 10.36
CA GLN A 89 13.51 12.07 9.47
C GLN A 89 13.64 13.23 8.45
N GLY A 90 14.40 14.27 8.82
CA GLY A 90 14.72 15.42 7.97
C GLY A 90 15.35 15.06 6.62
N ILE A 91 16.06 13.92 6.54
CA ILE A 91 16.63 13.41 5.28
C ILE A 91 15.55 13.24 4.22
N ILE A 92 14.37 12.75 4.64
CA ILE A 92 13.23 12.52 3.75
C ILE A 92 12.39 13.78 3.62
N THR A 93 12.01 14.41 4.73
CA THR A 93 11.04 15.53 4.70
C THR A 93 11.59 16.80 4.03
N ASN A 94 12.91 16.99 4.05
CA ASN A 94 13.54 18.14 3.42
C ASN A 94 13.88 17.89 1.95
N ASN A 95 13.76 16.66 1.46
CA ASN A 95 14.06 16.31 0.07
C ASN A 95 12.99 16.90 -0.88
N PRO A 96 13.37 17.66 -1.93
CA PRO A 96 12.43 18.22 -2.89
C PRO A 96 11.49 17.20 -3.54
N ALA A 97 11.96 15.98 -3.83
CA ALA A 97 11.16 14.93 -4.44
C ALA A 97 10.04 14.42 -3.53
N MET A 98 10.18 14.60 -2.21
CA MET A 98 9.20 14.17 -1.22
C MET A 98 8.21 15.25 -0.80
N LYS A 99 8.44 16.52 -1.19
CA LYS A 99 7.54 17.65 -0.86
C LYS A 99 6.06 17.39 -1.21
N PRO A 100 5.71 16.81 -2.38
CA PRO A 100 4.30 16.54 -2.71
C PRO A 100 3.64 15.50 -1.79
N TYR A 101 4.43 14.65 -1.14
CA TYR A 101 3.96 13.47 -0.41
C TYR A 101 4.00 13.63 1.11
N LEU A 102 4.43 14.79 1.65
CA LEU A 102 4.66 14.98 3.09
C LEU A 102 3.47 14.59 3.97
N LYS A 103 2.24 14.87 3.55
CA LYS A 103 1.01 14.51 4.29
C LYS A 103 0.75 13.01 4.33
N LEU A 104 1.33 12.25 3.40
CA LEU A 104 1.19 10.81 3.30
C LEU A 104 2.28 10.08 4.09
N LEU A 105 3.36 10.77 4.49
CA LEU A 105 4.45 10.14 5.23
C LEU A 105 4.05 9.86 6.68
N SER A 106 4.54 8.73 7.19
CA SER A 106 4.44 8.32 8.59
C SER A 106 5.77 7.69 8.99
N PHE A 107 6.38 8.15 10.07
CA PHE A 107 7.66 7.62 10.55
C PHE A 107 7.42 6.71 11.75
N VAL A 108 8.02 5.53 11.71
CA VAL A 108 7.94 4.52 12.76
C VAL A 108 9.34 4.25 13.27
N GLN A 109 9.59 4.51 14.55
CA GLN A 109 10.87 4.21 15.14
C GLN A 109 11.03 2.70 15.31
N VAL A 110 12.14 2.15 14.82
CA VAL A 110 12.47 0.72 14.91
C VAL A 110 13.84 0.52 15.56
N LYS A 111 14.10 -0.70 16.06
CA LYS A 111 15.38 -1.02 16.71
C LYS A 111 16.51 -1.29 15.72
N ASN A 112 16.18 -1.82 14.54
CA ASN A 112 17.15 -2.32 13.59
C ASN A 112 17.00 -1.63 12.24
N SER A 113 18.13 -1.29 11.64
CA SER A 113 18.21 -0.85 10.25
C SER A 113 18.10 -2.03 9.28
N PHE A 114 17.91 -1.74 7.99
CA PHE A 114 17.86 -2.77 6.97
C PHE A 114 19.18 -3.57 6.89
N ASP A 115 20.33 -2.92 7.06
CA ASP A 115 21.62 -3.61 7.09
C ASP A 115 21.75 -4.56 8.27
N GLN A 116 21.24 -4.18 9.45
CA GLN A 116 21.22 -5.06 10.62
C GLN A 116 20.30 -6.26 10.40
N LEU A 117 19.11 -6.05 9.81
CA LEU A 117 18.21 -7.13 9.44
C LEU A 117 18.88 -8.08 8.44
N ASN A 118 19.49 -7.53 7.39
CA ASN A 118 20.18 -8.31 6.37
C ASN A 118 21.36 -9.10 6.95
N PHE A 119 22.13 -8.50 7.86
CA PHE A 119 23.19 -9.19 8.59
C PHE A 119 22.62 -10.38 9.38
N THR A 120 21.55 -10.19 10.16
CA THR A 120 20.92 -11.29 10.91
C THR A 120 20.43 -12.40 9.97
N PHE A 121 19.77 -12.07 8.86
CA PHE A 121 19.33 -13.07 7.88
C PHE A 121 20.50 -13.84 7.26
N ASN A 122 21.60 -13.16 6.94
CA ASN A 122 22.80 -13.82 6.41
C ASN A 122 23.43 -14.79 7.43
N GLN A 123 23.45 -14.44 8.71
CA GLN A 123 23.94 -15.34 9.74
C GLN A 123 23.06 -16.59 9.89
N LEU A 124 21.73 -16.44 9.81
CA LEU A 124 20.81 -17.59 9.83
C LEU A 124 21.07 -18.55 8.66
N ASN A 125 21.27 -18.02 7.46
CA ASN A 125 21.58 -18.82 6.27
C ASN A 125 22.93 -19.58 6.41
N ILE A 126 23.94 -18.95 7.03
CA ILE A 126 25.22 -19.62 7.31
C ILE A 126 25.01 -20.77 8.30
N LEU A 127 24.25 -20.55 9.36
CA LEU A 127 23.94 -21.57 10.36
C LEU A 127 23.22 -22.77 9.73
N GLU A 128 22.19 -22.53 8.91
CA GLU A 128 21.46 -23.59 8.21
C GLU A 128 22.39 -24.47 7.36
N LYS A 129 23.24 -23.86 6.53
CA LYS A 129 24.19 -24.59 5.66
C LYS A 129 25.15 -25.47 6.46
N ASN A 130 25.69 -24.95 7.56
CA ASN A 130 26.59 -25.71 8.43
C ASN A 130 25.86 -26.90 9.07
N THR A 131 24.59 -26.72 9.43
CA THR A 131 23.78 -27.80 10.03
C THR A 131 23.51 -28.90 9.01
N MET A 132 23.13 -28.56 7.78
CA MET A 132 22.86 -29.54 6.72
C MET A 132 24.10 -30.36 6.33
N GLN A 133 25.28 -29.73 6.29
CA GLN A 133 26.56 -30.43 6.00
C GLN A 133 26.95 -31.40 7.13
N SER A 134 26.65 -31.08 8.38
CA SER A 134 26.94 -31.95 9.52
C SER A 134 26.06 -33.21 9.58
N THR A 135 24.88 -33.19 8.95
CA THR A 135 23.95 -34.34 8.89
C THR A 135 24.19 -35.27 7.69
N THR A 136 25.14 -34.95 6.80
CA THR A 136 25.48 -35.78 5.63
C THR A 136 26.80 -36.54 5.78
N GLN A 137 27.44 -36.48 6.95
CA GLN A 137 28.61 -37.27 7.34
C GLN A 137 28.22 -38.30 8.40
#